data_AF-A0A225DIF1-F1
#
_entry.id   AF-A0A225DIF1-F1
#
_cell.length_a   1.000
_cell.length_b   1.000
_cell.length_c   1.000
_cell.angle_alpha   90.00
_cell.angle_beta   90.00
_cell.angle_gamma   90.00
#
_symmetry.space_group_name_H-M   'P 1'
#
loop_
_entity.id
_entity.type
_entity.pdbx_description
1 polymer ?
#
loop_
_entity_poly.entity_id
_entity_poly.type
_entity_poly.pdbx_seq_one_letter_code
_entity_poly.pdbx_strand_id
1 'polypeptide(L)'
;MPVLEHPPQLDAELAAILRLLDYGTGTFSSSIAVCNAPAERDRLIGEIGAARPGIVTISIPSRTVDIFGYVTGHVDDVPPTLFVVGLESSVSSPEVDSHTLRSLNASRDLWPKRFPCPVVLWLPEYAATALSQQARDYWRFLSHHFYFAAESKETVPQSRDDYQGKYVNAISLSHDEKLARISELESRLSSIGDPPDSIVQQHALTWWDEIATLKAFMGNSTEALRIRREEELPVYEQLGDVREKAIAMGKIADILHARGQLDDALRIRQEEQLPVFERLGDTRTKAMTLGQIADILHERGQLSDALRIRQTEELPAFERLGDVREKAVTLGKIADIFYDRGQLGDALRIRQEEQLPVYERLGDMRGLIITRAKIGMTLSQRPSASREQLLEAREHLMWALTEAEKRQYTETARLRQIVAKLLDSHALPGSS
;
A
#
# COMPACT_ATOMS: atom_id res chain seq x y z
N MET A 1 40.29 -14.06 2.15
CA MET A 1 38.90 -13.91 1.70
C MET A 1 38.03 -14.13 2.92
N PRO A 2 37.42 -13.09 3.51
CA PRO A 2 36.52 -13.32 4.64
C PRO A 2 35.26 -13.98 4.09
N VAL A 3 34.97 -15.18 4.58
CA VAL A 3 33.69 -15.87 4.39
C VAL A 3 32.66 -15.02 5.13
N LEU A 4 31.81 -14.32 4.38
CA LEU A 4 30.63 -13.69 4.96
C LEU A 4 29.69 -14.82 5.34
N GLU A 5 29.46 -15.01 6.64
CA GLU A 5 28.45 -15.95 7.13
C GLU A 5 27.08 -15.49 6.64
N HIS A 6 26.50 -16.27 5.72
CA HIS A 6 25.14 -16.10 5.27
C HIS A 6 24.18 -16.65 6.35
N PRO A 7 22.96 -16.11 6.47
CA PRO A 7 21.96 -16.71 7.34
C PRO A 7 21.66 -18.15 6.86
N PRO A 8 21.52 -19.14 7.76
CA PRO A 8 21.45 -20.56 7.41
C PRO A 8 20.31 -20.95 6.46
N GLN A 9 19.26 -20.13 6.38
CA GLN A 9 18.15 -20.30 5.44
C GLN A 9 18.53 -19.91 4.00
N LEU A 10 19.36 -18.87 3.82
CA LEU A 10 19.84 -18.43 2.51
C LEU A 10 20.80 -19.47 1.91
N ASP A 11 21.67 -20.05 2.75
CA ASP A 11 22.56 -21.14 2.35
C ASP A 11 21.79 -22.41 1.95
N ALA A 12 20.68 -22.70 2.64
CA ALA A 12 19.85 -23.85 2.32
C ALA A 12 19.13 -23.71 0.96
N GLU A 13 18.61 -22.52 0.66
CA GLU A 13 17.97 -22.18 -0.62
C GLU A 13 18.99 -22.15 -1.76
N LEU A 14 20.18 -21.60 -1.52
CA LEU A 14 21.29 -21.61 -2.48
C LEU A 14 21.76 -23.05 -2.76
N ALA A 15 21.87 -23.90 -1.73
CA ALA A 15 22.18 -25.31 -1.92
C ALA A 15 21.06 -26.08 -2.63
N ALA A 16 19.79 -25.68 -2.47
CA ALA A 16 18.66 -26.28 -3.15
C ALA A 16 18.63 -25.93 -4.65
N ILE A 17 18.87 -24.66 -5.01
CA ILE A 17 18.93 -24.27 -6.42
C ILE A 17 20.12 -24.94 -7.12
N LEU A 18 21.29 -25.01 -6.49
CA LEU A 18 22.45 -25.70 -7.07
C LEU A 18 22.19 -27.19 -7.33
N ARG A 19 21.49 -27.88 -6.42
CA ARG A 19 21.07 -29.28 -6.63
C ARG A 19 20.10 -29.42 -7.81
N LEU A 20 19.14 -28.51 -7.95
CA LEU A 20 18.24 -28.51 -9.09
C LEU A 20 19.01 -28.37 -10.42
N LEU A 21 20.01 -27.50 -10.47
CA LEU A 21 20.85 -27.32 -11.66
C LEU A 21 21.69 -28.57 -11.97
N ASP A 22 22.19 -29.26 -10.95
CA ASP A 22 22.98 -30.48 -11.11
C ASP A 22 22.17 -31.65 -11.70
N TYR A 23 20.92 -31.82 -11.26
CA TYR A 23 20.07 -32.92 -11.71
C TYR A 23 19.19 -32.57 -12.93
N GLY A 24 19.04 -31.29 -13.23
CA GLY A 24 18.10 -30.80 -14.26
C GLY A 24 18.69 -30.70 -15.67
N THR A 25 20.00 -30.85 -15.86
CA THR A 25 20.63 -30.67 -17.18
C THR A 25 20.07 -31.66 -18.22
N GLY A 26 19.45 -31.14 -19.29
CA GLY A 26 18.82 -31.95 -20.35
C GLY A 26 17.36 -32.34 -20.09
N THR A 27 16.79 -31.92 -18.96
CA THR A 27 15.37 -32.08 -18.64
C THR A 27 14.73 -30.72 -18.35
N PHE A 28 13.52 -30.50 -18.84
CA PHE A 28 12.82 -29.26 -18.55
C PHE A 28 12.34 -29.23 -17.10
N SER A 29 12.66 -28.14 -16.40
CA SER A 29 12.03 -27.78 -15.13
C SER A 29 11.84 -26.28 -15.08
N SER A 30 10.63 -25.80 -14.76
CA SER A 30 10.40 -24.37 -14.52
C SER A 30 10.41 -24.09 -13.02
N SER A 31 11.17 -23.11 -12.57
CA SER A 31 11.25 -22.74 -11.17
C SER A 31 11.19 -21.22 -11.02
N ILE A 32 10.84 -20.78 -9.82
CA ILE A 32 10.87 -19.37 -9.45
C ILE A 32 11.86 -19.14 -8.32
N ALA A 33 12.64 -18.07 -8.41
CA ALA A 33 13.51 -17.56 -7.36
C ALA A 33 12.99 -16.19 -6.96
N VAL A 34 12.38 -16.11 -5.77
CA VAL A 34 11.82 -14.87 -5.24
C VAL A 34 12.90 -14.09 -4.51
N CYS A 35 13.23 -12.91 -5.03
CA CYS A 35 14.20 -12.00 -4.43
C CYS A 35 13.74 -10.56 -4.62
N ASN A 36 13.46 -9.86 -3.52
CA ASN A 36 12.94 -8.49 -3.53
C ASN A 36 14.02 -7.43 -3.80
N ALA A 37 15.30 -7.78 -3.62
CA ALA A 37 16.43 -6.87 -3.78
C ALA A 37 17.21 -7.18 -5.08
N PRO A 38 17.18 -6.31 -6.10
CA PRO A 38 17.87 -6.54 -7.38
C PRO A 38 19.39 -6.73 -7.24
N ALA A 39 20.03 -6.00 -6.32
CA ALA A 39 21.47 -6.13 -6.07
C ALA A 39 21.83 -7.50 -5.46
N GLU A 40 20.99 -8.03 -4.56
CA GLU A 40 21.19 -9.36 -3.98
C GLU A 40 20.88 -10.46 -4.99
N ARG A 41 19.83 -10.28 -5.82
CA ARG A 41 19.57 -11.15 -6.97
C ARG A 41 20.79 -11.24 -7.89
N ASP A 42 21.35 -10.10 -8.30
CA ASP A 42 22.47 -10.07 -9.24
C ASP A 42 23.74 -10.69 -8.62
N ARG A 43 23.94 -10.49 -7.30
CA ARG A 43 24.98 -11.18 -6.53
C ARG A 43 24.78 -12.69 -6.52
N LEU A 44 23.58 -13.18 -6.18
CA LEU A 44 23.24 -14.61 -6.13
C LEU A 44 23.38 -15.27 -7.50
N ILE A 45 22.91 -14.59 -8.57
CA ILE A 45 23.10 -15.06 -9.95
C ILE A 45 24.59 -15.18 -10.27
N GLY A 46 25.41 -14.19 -9.86
CA GLY A 46 26.86 -14.23 -10.03
C GLY A 46 27.52 -15.38 -9.28
N GLU A 47 27.10 -15.63 -8.04
CA GLU A 47 27.60 -16.72 -7.20
C GLU A 47 27.24 -18.10 -7.76
N ILE A 48 26.00 -18.28 -8.20
CA ILE A 48 25.54 -19.52 -8.85
C ILE A 48 26.26 -19.72 -10.19
N GLY A 49 26.45 -18.66 -10.98
CA GLY A 49 27.18 -18.69 -12.25
C GLY A 49 28.67 -19.04 -12.07
N ALA A 50 29.29 -18.60 -10.97
CA ALA A 50 30.65 -18.99 -10.63
C ALA A 50 30.75 -20.47 -10.24
N ALA A 51 29.74 -21.01 -9.55
CA ALA A 51 29.67 -22.42 -9.17
C ALA A 51 29.31 -23.36 -10.34
N ARG A 52 28.58 -22.85 -11.35
CA ARG A 52 28.05 -23.61 -12.49
C ARG A 52 28.21 -22.81 -13.80
N PRO A 53 29.28 -23.03 -14.57
CA PRO A 53 29.47 -22.36 -15.84
C PRO A 53 28.44 -22.83 -16.89
N GLY A 54 28.01 -21.93 -17.77
CA GLY A 54 27.06 -22.23 -18.85
C GLY A 54 25.61 -21.77 -18.60
N ILE A 55 25.34 -21.05 -17.51
CA ILE A 55 24.06 -20.40 -17.27
C ILE A 55 23.91 -19.19 -18.20
N VAL A 56 22.85 -19.16 -19.00
CA VAL A 56 22.48 -17.98 -19.80
C VAL A 56 21.46 -17.17 -19.02
N THR A 57 21.74 -15.90 -18.78
CA THR A 57 20.80 -14.97 -18.12
C THR A 57 20.25 -14.00 -19.16
N ILE A 58 18.92 -13.95 -19.29
CA ILE A 58 18.22 -13.03 -20.19
C ILE A 58 17.41 -12.01 -19.38
N SER A 59 17.60 -10.74 -19.70
CA SER A 59 16.84 -9.63 -19.11
C SER A 59 15.68 -9.25 -20.03
N ILE A 60 14.47 -9.25 -19.48
CA ILE A 60 13.24 -8.89 -20.18
C ILE A 60 13.06 -7.37 -20.13
N PRO A 61 13.01 -6.67 -21.28
CA PRO A 61 12.73 -5.24 -21.33
C PRO A 61 11.33 -4.92 -20.80
N SER A 62 11.13 -3.68 -20.33
CA SER A 62 9.81 -3.20 -19.92
C SER A 62 8.79 -3.27 -21.07
N ARG A 63 7.52 -3.52 -20.74
CA ARG A 63 6.39 -3.63 -21.69
C ARG A 63 6.50 -4.80 -22.70
N THR A 64 7.32 -5.80 -22.42
CA THR A 64 7.37 -7.03 -23.24
C THR A 64 6.13 -7.87 -22.97
N VAL A 65 5.30 -8.07 -23.99
CA VAL A 65 4.05 -8.86 -23.87
C VAL A 65 4.30 -10.35 -24.11
N ASP A 66 5.06 -10.71 -25.15
CA ASP A 66 5.36 -12.11 -25.47
C ASP A 66 6.73 -12.52 -24.93
N ILE A 67 6.75 -13.03 -23.69
CA ILE A 67 7.97 -13.48 -23.02
C ILE A 67 8.60 -14.68 -23.72
N PHE A 68 7.78 -15.67 -24.11
CA PHE A 68 8.30 -16.87 -24.76
C PHE A 68 8.89 -16.53 -26.13
N GLY A 69 8.21 -15.69 -26.92
CA GLY A 69 8.72 -15.22 -28.21
C GLY A 69 10.00 -14.40 -28.05
N TYR A 70 10.05 -13.49 -27.07
CA TYR A 70 11.25 -12.69 -26.79
C TYR A 70 12.44 -13.58 -26.42
N VAL A 71 12.27 -14.51 -25.48
CA VAL A 71 13.34 -15.41 -25.03
C VAL A 71 13.80 -16.31 -26.18
N THR A 72 12.87 -16.85 -26.97
CA THR A 72 13.19 -17.68 -28.14
C THR A 72 13.98 -16.93 -29.21
N GLY A 73 13.72 -15.63 -29.38
CA GLY A 73 14.43 -14.79 -30.35
C GLY A 73 15.80 -14.29 -29.91
N HIS A 74 16.18 -14.47 -28.63
CA HIS A 74 17.44 -13.96 -28.07
C HIS A 74 18.33 -15.06 -27.46
N VAL A 75 17.85 -16.30 -27.48
CA VAL A 75 18.61 -17.48 -27.04
C VAL A 75 18.63 -18.45 -28.22
N ASP A 76 19.76 -18.48 -28.94
CA ASP A 76 19.91 -19.28 -30.16
C ASP A 76 20.03 -20.77 -29.82
N ASP A 77 21.04 -21.15 -29.04
CA ASP A 77 21.27 -22.53 -28.59
C ASP A 77 20.56 -22.83 -27.27
N VAL A 78 20.17 -24.09 -27.03
CA VAL A 78 19.61 -24.50 -25.74
C VAL A 78 20.71 -24.50 -24.68
N PRO A 79 20.67 -23.60 -23.68
CA PRO A 79 21.70 -23.58 -22.67
C PRO A 79 21.51 -24.73 -21.67
N PRO A 80 22.57 -25.12 -20.94
CA PRO A 80 22.44 -26.01 -19.79
C PRO A 80 21.43 -25.51 -18.75
N THR A 81 21.29 -24.19 -18.59
CA THR A 81 20.35 -23.54 -17.68
C THR A 81 20.03 -22.13 -18.18
N LEU A 82 18.78 -21.71 -18.04
CA LEU A 82 18.29 -20.40 -18.44
C LEU A 82 17.74 -19.63 -17.21
N PHE A 83 18.30 -18.45 -16.95
CA PHE A 83 17.78 -17.51 -15.96
C PHE A 83 17.06 -16.36 -16.67
N VAL A 84 15.86 -16.04 -16.21
CA VAL A 84 15.06 -14.93 -16.73
C VAL A 84 14.89 -13.89 -15.63
N VAL A 85 15.37 -12.67 -15.88
CA VAL A 85 15.29 -11.51 -14.96
C VAL A 85 14.53 -10.36 -15.62
N GLY A 86 14.06 -9.38 -14.86
CA GLY A 86 13.46 -8.16 -15.41
C GLY A 86 12.01 -8.32 -15.87
N LEU A 87 11.44 -9.53 -15.76
CA LEU A 87 10.03 -9.80 -16.08
C LEU A 87 9.08 -8.92 -15.27
N GLU A 88 9.46 -8.53 -14.05
CA GLU A 88 8.74 -7.60 -13.18
C GLU A 88 8.51 -6.22 -13.81
N SER A 89 9.38 -5.79 -14.74
CA SER A 89 9.22 -4.54 -15.48
C SER A 89 8.11 -4.60 -16.54
N SER A 90 7.62 -5.81 -16.85
CA SER A 90 6.55 -6.08 -17.81
C SER A 90 5.29 -6.65 -17.16
N VAL A 91 5.31 -6.82 -15.83
CA VAL A 91 4.19 -7.32 -15.03
C VAL A 91 3.68 -6.17 -14.16
N SER A 92 2.45 -5.73 -14.44
CA SER A 92 1.76 -4.76 -13.57
C SER A 92 1.31 -5.43 -12.27
N SER A 93 0.91 -4.63 -11.26
CA SER A 93 0.42 -5.09 -9.96
C SER A 93 -0.46 -6.36 -10.08
N PRO A 94 -0.42 -7.28 -9.09
CA PRO A 94 -1.33 -8.42 -9.01
C PRO A 94 -2.82 -8.11 -9.28
N GLU A 95 -3.31 -6.89 -9.07
CA GLU A 95 -4.70 -6.47 -9.37
C GLU A 95 -4.98 -6.18 -10.86
N VAL A 96 -3.96 -5.87 -11.66
CA VAL A 96 -4.13 -5.44 -13.07
C VAL A 96 -3.85 -6.62 -13.99
N ASP A 97 -4.85 -7.03 -14.78
CA ASP A 97 -4.73 -8.13 -15.74
C ASP A 97 -3.61 -7.87 -16.77
N SER A 98 -2.49 -8.54 -16.57
CA SER A 98 -1.28 -8.39 -17.36
C SER A 98 -1.38 -9.23 -18.63
N HIS A 99 -1.40 -8.54 -19.78
CA HIS A 99 -1.27 -9.19 -21.09
C HIS A 99 -0.01 -10.07 -21.17
N THR A 100 1.07 -9.67 -20.49
CA THR A 100 2.32 -10.41 -20.37
C THR A 100 2.13 -11.74 -19.65
N LEU A 101 1.44 -11.73 -18.51
CA LEU A 101 1.17 -12.94 -17.73
C LEU A 101 0.18 -13.87 -18.43
N ARG A 102 -0.82 -13.32 -19.14
CA ARG A 102 -1.71 -14.11 -20.02
C ARG A 102 -0.94 -14.79 -21.14
N SER A 103 -0.02 -14.08 -21.78
CA SER A 103 0.85 -14.66 -22.81
C SER A 103 1.73 -15.76 -22.23
N LEU A 104 2.35 -15.52 -21.07
CA LEU A 104 3.16 -16.52 -20.37
C LEU A 104 2.32 -17.76 -20.02
N ASN A 105 1.10 -17.57 -19.50
CA ASN A 105 0.16 -18.66 -19.19
C ASN A 105 -0.23 -19.48 -20.43
N ALA A 106 -0.46 -18.83 -21.56
CA ALA A 106 -0.78 -19.48 -22.83
C ALA A 106 0.43 -20.24 -23.42
N SER A 107 1.65 -19.75 -23.17
CA SER A 107 2.89 -20.32 -23.71
C SER A 107 3.44 -21.53 -22.93
N ARG A 108 2.84 -21.91 -21.80
CA ARG A 108 3.38 -22.92 -20.85
C ARG A 108 3.85 -24.22 -21.52
N ASP A 109 3.06 -24.73 -22.48
CA ASP A 109 3.30 -26.03 -23.13
C ASP A 109 4.38 -25.94 -24.24
N LEU A 110 4.86 -24.72 -24.54
CA LEU A 110 5.90 -24.45 -25.53
C LEU A 110 7.30 -24.48 -24.89
N TRP A 111 7.42 -24.13 -23.61
CA TRP A 111 8.70 -24.07 -22.89
C TRP A 111 9.48 -25.38 -22.90
N PRO A 112 8.90 -26.56 -22.55
CA PRO A 112 9.62 -27.83 -22.58
C PRO A 112 10.11 -28.23 -23.98
N LYS A 113 9.40 -27.79 -25.03
CA LYS A 113 9.71 -28.14 -26.42
C LYS A 113 10.90 -27.35 -26.95
N ARG A 114 11.03 -26.09 -26.53
CA ARG A 114 12.11 -25.19 -26.99
C ARG A 114 13.34 -25.22 -26.08
N PHE A 115 13.14 -25.39 -24.78
CA PHE A 115 14.19 -25.33 -23.77
C PHE A 115 14.10 -26.57 -22.87
N PRO A 116 14.63 -27.74 -23.28
CA PRO A 116 14.72 -28.93 -22.42
C PRO A 116 15.81 -28.79 -21.36
N CYS A 117 15.76 -27.71 -20.59
CA CYS A 117 16.71 -27.36 -19.53
C CYS A 117 15.97 -26.71 -18.34
N PRO A 118 16.64 -26.52 -17.20
CA PRO A 118 16.11 -25.73 -16.11
C PRO A 118 15.92 -24.28 -16.53
N VAL A 119 14.72 -23.74 -16.29
CA VAL A 119 14.37 -22.33 -16.50
C VAL A 119 13.99 -21.74 -15.15
N VAL A 120 14.76 -20.78 -14.66
CA VAL A 120 14.52 -20.10 -13.38
C VAL A 120 14.09 -18.65 -13.63
N LEU A 121 12.87 -18.32 -13.21
CA LEU A 121 12.35 -16.95 -13.22
C LEU A 121 12.75 -16.25 -11.92
N TRP A 122 13.57 -15.21 -12.00
CA TRP A 122 13.93 -14.38 -10.86
C TRP A 122 12.96 -13.21 -10.77
N LEU A 123 12.17 -13.19 -9.70
CA LEU A 123 11.07 -12.24 -9.54
C LEU A 123 11.06 -11.64 -8.13
N PRO A 124 10.72 -10.35 -7.96
CA PRO A 124 10.27 -9.85 -6.68
C PRO A 124 8.92 -10.48 -6.31
N GLU A 125 8.62 -10.50 -5.02
CA GLU A 125 7.45 -11.14 -4.41
C GLU A 125 6.12 -10.63 -4.99
N TYR A 126 6.04 -9.34 -5.32
CA TYR A 126 4.83 -8.80 -5.97
C TYR A 126 4.59 -9.40 -7.36
N ALA A 127 5.65 -9.63 -8.14
CA ALA A 127 5.53 -10.19 -9.49
C ALA A 127 5.28 -11.71 -9.43
N ALA A 128 5.86 -12.41 -8.46
CA ALA A 128 5.53 -13.80 -8.15
C ALA A 128 4.05 -13.93 -7.74
N THR A 129 3.56 -13.00 -6.93
CA THR A 129 2.15 -12.94 -6.51
C THR A 129 1.24 -12.70 -7.72
N ALA A 130 1.59 -11.77 -8.62
CA ALA A 130 0.84 -11.53 -9.86
C ALA A 130 0.81 -12.78 -10.75
N LEU A 131 1.95 -13.45 -10.91
CA LEU A 131 2.08 -14.71 -11.65
C LEU A 131 1.14 -15.78 -11.07
N SER A 132 1.12 -15.97 -9.75
CA SER A 132 0.28 -16.98 -9.09
C SER A 132 -1.22 -16.75 -9.28
N GLN A 133 -1.63 -15.49 -9.42
CA GLN A 133 -3.03 -15.12 -9.52
C GLN A 133 -3.55 -15.08 -10.95
N GLN A 134 -2.76 -14.54 -11.87
CA GLN A 134 -3.17 -14.24 -13.25
C GLN A 134 -2.71 -15.30 -14.25
N ALA A 135 -1.64 -16.03 -13.95
CA ALA A 135 -1.12 -17.13 -14.77
C ALA A 135 -1.16 -18.45 -13.98
N ARG A 136 -2.35 -18.84 -13.51
CA ARG A 136 -2.54 -20.00 -12.62
C ARG A 136 -2.04 -21.32 -13.20
N ASP A 137 -2.17 -21.51 -14.51
CA ASP A 137 -1.72 -22.75 -15.15
C ASP A 137 -0.20 -22.79 -15.23
N TYR A 138 0.44 -21.66 -15.53
CA TYR A 138 1.90 -21.53 -15.47
C TYR A 138 2.43 -21.65 -14.04
N TRP A 139 1.72 -21.10 -13.04
CA TRP A 139 2.11 -21.24 -11.64
C TRP A 139 2.10 -22.70 -11.18
N ARG A 140 1.07 -23.46 -11.58
CA ARG A 140 1.01 -24.92 -11.33
C ARG A 140 2.06 -25.72 -12.10
N PHE A 141 2.61 -25.13 -13.15
CA PHE A 141 3.66 -25.71 -13.98
C PHE A 141 5.06 -25.54 -13.36
N LEU A 142 5.20 -24.69 -12.34
CA LEU A 142 6.44 -24.52 -11.59
C LEU A 142 6.73 -25.76 -10.73
N SER A 143 7.93 -26.30 -10.88
CA SER A 143 8.44 -27.46 -10.15
C SER A 143 8.95 -27.09 -8.76
N HIS A 144 9.57 -25.91 -8.60
CA HIS A 144 10.19 -25.47 -7.34
C HIS A 144 10.06 -23.96 -7.15
N HIS A 145 10.00 -23.54 -5.88
CA HIS A 145 9.95 -22.15 -5.45
C HIS A 145 11.07 -21.92 -4.44
N PHE A 146 11.99 -21.01 -4.75
CA PHE A 146 13.10 -20.63 -3.88
C PHE A 146 12.84 -19.22 -3.34
N TYR A 147 13.08 -19.01 -2.04
CA TYR A 147 12.84 -17.72 -1.39
C TYR A 147 14.13 -17.15 -0.79
N PHE A 148 14.65 -16.11 -1.42
CA PHE A 148 15.85 -15.40 -0.97
C PHE A 148 15.41 -14.13 -0.22
N ALA A 149 14.96 -14.32 1.02
CA ALA A 149 14.60 -13.25 1.95
C ALA A 149 15.64 -13.16 3.08
N ALA A 150 16.03 -11.95 3.47
CA ALA A 150 16.65 -11.75 4.79
C ALA A 150 15.58 -12.02 5.86
N GLU A 151 15.93 -12.77 6.90
CA GLU A 151 14.97 -13.24 7.93
C GLU A 151 14.10 -12.09 8.49
N SER A 152 12.81 -12.16 8.20
CA SER A 152 11.75 -11.63 9.05
C SER A 152 10.84 -12.80 9.42
N LYS A 153 10.85 -13.21 10.69
CA LYS A 153 9.94 -14.23 11.21
C LYS A 153 8.48 -13.77 11.06
N GLU A 154 7.72 -14.57 10.29
CA GLU A 154 6.28 -14.92 10.38
C GLU A 154 5.31 -13.89 11.01
N THR A 155 4.16 -13.49 10.44
CA THR A 155 3.15 -14.24 9.67
C THR A 155 2.13 -13.26 9.06
N VAL A 156 1.58 -13.58 7.88
CA VAL A 156 0.54 -12.82 7.13
C VAL A 156 -0.88 -13.19 7.62
N PRO A 157 -1.89 -12.29 7.53
CA PRO A 157 -3.00 -12.58 6.61
C PRO A 157 -3.43 -11.41 5.71
N GLN A 158 -3.93 -11.82 4.54
CA GLN A 158 -4.34 -11.09 3.33
C GLN A 158 -5.58 -10.20 3.47
N SER A 159 -5.62 -9.08 2.70
CA SER A 159 -6.58 -8.70 1.62
C SER A 159 -6.56 -7.17 1.43
N ARG A 160 -6.08 -6.60 0.31
CA ARG A 160 -6.81 -6.26 -0.93
C ARG A 160 -8.21 -5.69 -0.71
N ASP A 161 -8.66 -4.59 -1.32
CA ASP A 161 -8.13 -3.65 -2.31
C ASP A 161 -8.80 -2.31 -2.01
N ASP A 162 -8.10 -1.19 -2.23
CA ASP A 162 -8.65 0.00 -2.86
C ASP A 162 -7.59 1.12 -2.91
N TYR A 163 -7.49 1.72 -4.10
CA TYR A 163 -6.89 3.02 -4.43
C TYR A 163 -5.49 3.14 -5.05
N GLN A 164 -5.55 3.43 -6.35
CA GLN A 164 -4.73 4.35 -7.12
C GLN A 164 -4.01 5.40 -6.25
N GLY A 165 -2.72 5.21 -6.11
CA GLY A 165 -1.81 6.18 -5.50
C GLY A 165 -0.48 5.50 -5.23
N LYS A 166 0.57 5.94 -5.94
CA LYS A 166 1.95 5.78 -5.45
C LYS A 166 1.93 6.11 -3.95
N TYR A 167 2.41 5.21 -3.07
CA TYR A 167 2.71 5.36 -1.61
C TYR A 167 2.37 4.16 -0.71
N VAL A 168 2.30 2.94 -1.24
CA VAL A 168 2.41 1.73 -0.41
C VAL A 168 3.93 1.55 -0.20
N ASN A 169 4.58 1.77 0.94
CA ASN A 169 4.17 1.41 2.28
C ASN A 169 5.05 2.14 3.34
N ALA A 170 5.20 3.46 3.24
CA ALA A 170 6.03 4.22 4.18
C ALA A 170 5.55 4.09 5.64
N ILE A 171 4.32 3.67 5.91
CA ILE A 171 3.84 3.37 7.27
C ILE A 171 4.29 1.99 7.75
N SER A 172 4.36 0.99 6.87
CA SER A 172 4.67 -0.39 7.24
C SER A 172 6.15 -0.65 7.45
N LEU A 173 7.01 0.18 6.86
CA LEU A 173 8.45 0.09 7.08
C LEU A 173 8.75 0.39 8.55
N SER A 174 9.59 -0.45 9.15
CA SER A 174 10.24 -0.16 10.41
C SER A 174 11.05 1.15 10.33
N HIS A 175 11.40 1.72 11.48
CA HIS A 175 12.18 2.95 11.53
C HIS A 175 13.53 2.81 10.78
N ASP A 176 14.16 1.63 10.90
CA ASP A 176 15.46 1.35 10.29
C ASP A 176 15.35 1.16 8.77
N GLU A 177 14.29 0.49 8.29
CA GLU A 177 14.02 0.36 6.85
C GLU A 177 13.74 1.71 6.20
N LYS A 178 13.03 2.62 6.89
CA LYS A 178 12.81 4.00 6.43
C LYS A 178 14.15 4.74 6.28
N LEU A 179 15.03 4.63 7.26
CA LEU A 179 16.36 5.26 7.23
C LEU A 179 17.23 4.72 6.10
N ALA A 180 17.28 3.39 5.94
CA ALA A 180 18.03 2.74 4.86
C ALA A 180 17.52 3.20 3.49
N ARG A 181 16.20 3.26 3.32
CA ARG A 181 15.57 3.71 2.08
C ARG A 181 15.85 5.18 1.77
N ILE A 182 15.76 6.05 2.78
CA ILE A 182 16.12 7.48 2.62
C ILE A 182 17.58 7.61 2.16
N SER A 183 18.51 6.90 2.81
CA SER A 183 19.94 6.96 2.48
C SER A 183 20.23 6.47 1.06
N GLU A 184 19.59 5.38 0.63
CA GLU A 184 19.67 4.87 -0.75
C GLU A 184 19.23 5.92 -1.78
N LEU A 185 18.09 6.57 -1.53
CA LEU A 185 17.52 7.57 -2.43
C LEU A 185 18.33 8.87 -2.44
N GLU A 186 18.84 9.31 -1.29
CA GLU A 186 19.74 10.46 -1.18
C GLU A 186 21.05 10.22 -1.93
N SER A 187 21.60 9.01 -1.86
CA SER A 187 22.78 8.60 -2.63
C SER A 187 22.52 8.66 -4.14
N ARG A 188 21.34 8.17 -4.59
CA ARG A 188 20.93 8.28 -6.00
C ARG A 188 20.76 9.73 -6.45
N LEU A 189 20.19 10.59 -5.61
CA LEU A 189 20.07 12.02 -5.92
C LEU A 189 21.45 12.70 -6.03
N SER A 190 22.39 12.32 -5.17
CA SER A 190 23.75 12.87 -5.18
C SER A 190 24.59 12.48 -6.40
N SER A 191 24.23 11.36 -7.06
CA SER A 191 24.91 10.89 -8.26
C SER A 191 24.34 11.49 -9.55
N ILE A 192 23.24 12.25 -9.45
CA ILE A 192 22.74 13.05 -10.56
C ILE A 192 23.54 14.36 -10.60
N GLY A 193 24.14 14.67 -11.75
CA GLY A 193 24.85 15.94 -11.95
C GLY A 193 23.92 17.15 -11.78
N ASP A 194 24.52 18.31 -11.47
CA ASP A 194 23.82 19.60 -11.36
C ASP A 194 24.15 20.49 -12.59
N PRO A 195 23.18 20.79 -13.48
CA PRO A 195 21.77 20.40 -13.43
C PRO A 195 21.49 18.99 -13.99
N PRO A 196 20.43 18.31 -13.52
CA PRO A 196 20.06 16.98 -14.01
C PRO A 196 19.50 17.04 -15.44
N ASP A 197 19.85 16.06 -16.27
CA ASP A 197 19.23 15.88 -17.59
C ASP A 197 17.70 15.71 -17.46
N SER A 198 16.93 16.21 -18.44
CA SER A 198 15.45 16.24 -18.40
C SER A 198 14.77 14.88 -18.10
N ILE A 199 15.39 13.77 -18.52
CA ILE A 199 14.90 12.41 -18.23
C ILE A 199 15.15 12.05 -16.76
N VAL A 200 16.31 12.43 -16.21
CA VAL A 200 16.65 12.16 -14.81
C VAL A 200 15.88 13.07 -13.86
N GLN A 201 15.48 14.26 -14.31
CA GLN A 201 14.65 15.21 -13.56
C GLN A 201 13.27 14.61 -13.18
N GLN A 202 12.64 13.81 -14.05
CA GLN A 202 11.39 13.11 -13.73
C GLN A 202 11.59 11.97 -12.72
N HIS A 203 12.74 11.29 -12.75
CA HIS A 203 13.07 10.27 -11.76
C HIS A 203 13.43 10.90 -10.40
N ALA A 204 14.11 12.05 -10.39
CA ALA A 204 14.40 12.82 -9.19
C ALA A 204 13.13 13.23 -8.45
N LEU A 205 12.09 13.66 -9.18
CA LEU A 205 10.75 13.92 -8.61
C LEU A 205 10.22 12.71 -7.82
N THR A 206 10.35 11.49 -8.35
CA THR A 206 9.89 10.30 -7.63
C THR A 206 10.70 9.98 -6.38
N TRP A 207 11.99 10.28 -6.38
CA TRP A 207 12.87 10.04 -5.23
C TRP A 207 12.66 11.08 -4.15
N TRP A 208 12.58 12.36 -4.50
CA TRP A 208 12.22 13.42 -3.57
C TRP A 208 10.87 13.17 -2.92
N ASP A 209 9.88 12.74 -3.71
CA ASP A 209 8.53 12.46 -3.26
C ASP A 209 8.47 11.32 -2.22
N GLU A 210 9.28 10.27 -2.43
CA GLU A 210 9.41 9.16 -1.49
C GLU A 210 10.18 9.58 -0.23
N ILE A 211 11.32 10.26 -0.36
CA ILE A 211 12.12 10.76 0.77
C ILE A 211 11.27 11.68 1.64
N ALA A 212 10.58 12.65 1.04
CA ALA A 212 9.78 13.63 1.77
C ALA A 212 8.61 12.96 2.51
N THR A 213 8.04 11.90 1.95
CA THR A 213 7.03 11.08 2.64
C THR A 213 7.62 10.31 3.82
N LEU A 214 8.74 9.61 3.62
CA LEU A 214 9.40 8.86 4.70
C LEU A 214 9.84 9.78 5.84
N LYS A 215 10.46 10.93 5.52
CA LYS A 215 10.85 11.93 6.53
C LYS A 215 9.64 12.48 7.29
N ALA A 216 8.49 12.71 6.62
CA ALA A 216 7.26 13.12 7.29
C ALA A 216 6.76 12.05 8.28
N PHE A 217 6.74 10.78 7.89
CA PHE A 217 6.35 9.67 8.77
C PHE A 217 7.29 9.45 9.95
N MET A 218 8.56 9.82 9.81
CA MET A 218 9.54 9.79 10.89
C MET A 218 9.48 11.01 11.81
N GLY A 219 8.56 11.95 11.58
CA GLY A 219 8.44 13.20 12.34
C GLY A 219 9.38 14.31 11.89
N ASN A 220 10.27 14.05 10.91
CA ASN A 220 11.12 15.07 10.29
C ASN A 220 10.36 15.86 9.21
N SER A 221 9.29 16.50 9.67
CA SER A 221 8.36 17.23 8.81
C SER A 221 8.93 18.55 8.26
N THR A 222 10.04 19.06 8.82
CA THR A 222 10.67 20.30 8.35
C THR A 222 11.39 20.03 7.05
N GLU A 223 12.20 18.96 7.04
CA GLU A 223 12.91 18.54 5.84
C GLU A 223 11.94 18.04 4.76
N ALA A 224 10.86 17.34 5.16
CA ALA A 224 9.80 16.94 4.24
C ALA A 224 9.13 18.15 3.55
N LEU A 225 8.91 19.25 4.27
CA LEU A 225 8.38 20.49 3.68
C LEU A 225 9.41 21.18 2.78
N ARG A 226 10.69 21.18 3.18
CA ARG A 226 11.78 21.76 2.40
C ARG A 226 11.88 21.08 1.04
N ILE A 227 11.98 19.75 1.01
CA ILE A 227 12.07 18.96 -0.23
C ILE A 227 10.88 19.26 -1.15
N ARG A 228 9.66 19.25 -0.62
CA ARG A 228 8.47 19.52 -1.45
C ARG A 228 8.45 20.94 -2.01
N ARG A 229 8.83 21.94 -1.22
CA ARG A 229 8.75 23.35 -1.61
C ARG A 229 9.89 23.78 -2.53
N GLU A 230 11.10 23.33 -2.23
CA GLU A 230 12.32 23.79 -2.88
C GLU A 230 12.76 22.88 -4.03
N GLU A 231 12.43 21.59 -3.99
CA GLU A 231 12.86 20.62 -5.01
C GLU A 231 11.71 20.21 -5.95
N GLU A 232 10.54 19.81 -5.41
CA GLU A 232 9.44 19.27 -6.24
C GLU A 232 8.63 20.36 -6.96
N LEU A 233 8.13 21.36 -6.22
CA LEU A 233 7.22 22.38 -6.79
C LEU A 233 7.83 23.16 -7.97
N PRO A 234 9.11 23.60 -7.92
CA PRO A 234 9.70 24.32 -9.05
C PRO A 234 9.78 23.46 -10.31
N VAL A 235 10.03 22.16 -10.16
CA VAL A 235 10.12 21.23 -11.29
C VAL A 235 8.73 21.00 -11.91
N TYR A 236 7.69 20.76 -11.09
CA TYR A 236 6.33 20.64 -11.63
C TYR A 236 5.84 21.92 -12.33
N GLU A 237 6.25 23.09 -11.83
CA GLU A 237 5.96 24.38 -12.45
C GLU A 237 6.69 24.55 -13.79
N GLN A 238 7.98 24.21 -13.86
CA GLN A 238 8.76 24.22 -15.12
C GLN A 238 8.18 23.26 -16.17
N LEU A 239 7.72 22.07 -15.74
CA LEU A 239 7.10 21.08 -16.62
C LEU A 239 5.67 21.46 -17.03
N GLY A 240 5.07 22.46 -16.40
CA GLY A 240 3.66 22.82 -16.60
C GLY A 240 2.68 21.74 -16.12
N ASP A 241 3.13 20.82 -15.25
CA ASP A 241 2.30 19.74 -14.72
C ASP A 241 1.42 20.27 -13.56
N VAL A 242 0.33 20.92 -13.94
CA VAL A 242 -0.61 21.53 -13.00
C VAL A 242 -1.26 20.51 -12.07
N ARG A 243 -1.42 19.26 -12.51
CA ARG A 243 -2.04 18.20 -11.71
C ARG A 243 -1.07 17.75 -10.62
N GLU A 244 0.16 17.40 -10.98
CA GLU A 244 1.14 16.93 -10.00
C GLU A 244 1.60 18.05 -9.05
N LYS A 245 1.66 19.31 -9.52
CA LYS A 245 1.84 20.47 -8.65
C LYS A 245 0.75 20.53 -7.57
N ALA A 246 -0.52 20.40 -7.95
CA ALA A 246 -1.63 20.41 -6.99
C ALA A 246 -1.57 19.22 -6.02
N ILE A 247 -1.13 18.04 -6.48
CA ILE A 247 -0.92 16.86 -5.62
C ILE A 247 0.19 17.12 -4.60
N ALA A 248 1.34 17.66 -5.02
CA ALA A 248 2.45 18.02 -4.12
C ALA A 248 2.04 19.07 -3.08
N MET A 249 1.26 20.06 -3.48
CA MET A 249 0.66 21.04 -2.55
C MET A 249 -0.27 20.39 -1.53
N GLY A 250 -1.02 19.35 -1.92
CA GLY A 250 -1.82 18.55 -0.99
C GLY A 250 -1.00 17.88 0.09
N LYS A 251 0.14 17.31 -0.28
CA LYS A 251 1.07 16.67 0.67
C LYS A 251 1.69 17.69 1.63
N ILE A 252 1.96 18.91 1.15
CA ILE A 252 2.36 20.04 2.00
C ILE A 252 1.22 20.36 2.99
N ALA A 253 -0.03 20.46 2.53
CA ALA A 253 -1.19 20.69 3.38
C ALA A 253 -1.37 19.58 4.42
N ASP A 254 -1.16 18.31 4.07
CA ASP A 254 -1.21 17.17 4.99
C ASP A 254 -0.17 17.31 6.11
N ILE A 255 1.07 17.71 5.78
CA ILE A 255 2.12 17.94 6.78
C ILE A 255 1.79 19.13 7.68
N LEU A 256 1.29 20.23 7.12
CA LEU A 256 0.90 21.41 7.89
C LEU A 256 -0.28 21.10 8.82
N HIS A 257 -1.26 20.34 8.33
CA HIS A 257 -2.37 19.84 9.14
C HIS A 257 -1.87 19.00 10.31
N ALA A 258 -0.98 18.04 10.07
CA ALA A 258 -0.38 17.22 11.14
C ALA A 258 0.43 18.04 12.17
N ARG A 259 0.92 19.23 11.79
CA ARG A 259 1.61 20.19 12.67
C ARG A 259 0.65 21.12 13.43
N GLY A 260 -0.65 21.03 13.21
CA GLY A 260 -1.65 21.95 13.76
C GLY A 260 -1.69 23.31 13.06
N GLN A 261 -1.00 23.47 11.93
CA GLN A 261 -1.03 24.70 11.11
C GLN A 261 -2.27 24.68 10.20
N LEU A 262 -3.45 24.67 10.83
CA LEU A 262 -4.74 24.43 10.18
C LEU A 262 -5.11 25.51 9.16
N ASP A 263 -4.79 26.78 9.42
CA ASP A 263 -5.09 27.89 8.50
C ASP A 263 -4.31 27.78 7.19
N ASP A 264 -3.01 27.47 7.25
CA ASP A 264 -2.18 27.28 6.06
C ASP A 264 -2.59 26.04 5.27
N ALA A 265 -2.89 24.94 5.95
CA ALA A 265 -3.38 23.72 5.32
C ALA A 265 -4.72 23.97 4.60
N LEU A 266 -5.65 24.67 5.26
CA LEU A 266 -6.95 25.02 4.69
C LEU A 266 -6.80 25.91 3.46
N ARG A 267 -5.96 26.95 3.55
CA ARG A 267 -5.67 27.87 2.45
C ARG A 267 -5.16 27.13 1.23
N ILE A 268 -4.16 26.25 1.39
CA ILE A 268 -3.63 25.46 0.27
C ILE A 268 -4.72 24.59 -0.36
N ARG A 269 -5.55 23.90 0.44
CA ARG A 269 -6.61 23.05 -0.12
C ARG A 269 -7.67 23.86 -0.88
N GLN A 270 -8.06 25.01 -0.35
CA GLN A 270 -9.12 25.85 -0.92
C GLN A 270 -8.66 26.67 -2.14
N GLU A 271 -7.50 27.30 -2.05
CA GLU A 271 -7.04 28.28 -3.05
C GLU A 271 -6.18 27.62 -4.14
N GLU A 272 -5.50 26.51 -3.85
CA GLU A 272 -4.50 25.95 -4.75
C GLU A 272 -4.89 24.58 -5.31
N GLN A 273 -5.49 23.69 -4.50
CA GLN A 273 -5.88 22.36 -4.96
C GLN A 273 -7.27 22.31 -5.59
N LEU A 274 -8.28 22.80 -4.87
CA LEU A 274 -9.68 22.66 -5.27
C LEU A 274 -9.97 23.25 -6.66
N PRO A 275 -9.47 24.47 -7.02
CA PRO A 275 -9.72 25.04 -8.34
C PRO A 275 -9.06 24.24 -9.47
N VAL A 276 -7.93 23.59 -9.20
CA VAL A 276 -7.24 22.75 -10.18
C VAL A 276 -8.06 21.51 -10.48
N PHE A 277 -8.48 20.76 -9.46
CA PHE A 277 -9.25 19.52 -9.69
C PHE A 277 -10.64 19.79 -10.27
N GLU A 278 -11.24 20.93 -9.94
CA GLU A 278 -12.47 21.38 -10.59
C GLU A 278 -12.27 21.66 -12.08
N ARG A 279 -11.23 22.41 -12.46
CA ARG A 279 -10.89 22.66 -13.87
C ARG A 279 -10.55 21.40 -14.65
N LEU A 280 -9.90 20.43 -14.00
CA LEU A 280 -9.55 19.15 -14.60
C LEU A 280 -10.75 18.19 -14.73
N GLY A 281 -11.90 18.51 -14.12
CA GLY A 281 -13.05 17.61 -14.08
C GLY A 281 -12.80 16.34 -13.26
N ASP A 282 -11.75 16.33 -12.42
CA ASP A 282 -11.41 15.18 -11.56
C ASP A 282 -12.36 15.16 -10.35
N THR A 283 -13.54 14.60 -10.60
CA THR A 283 -14.63 14.54 -9.62
C THR A 283 -14.22 13.81 -8.35
N ARG A 284 -13.41 12.75 -8.50
CA ARG A 284 -12.96 11.96 -7.37
C ARG A 284 -11.98 12.74 -6.50
N THR A 285 -10.91 13.27 -7.08
CA THR A 285 -9.90 13.99 -6.30
C THR A 285 -10.48 15.28 -5.73
N LYS A 286 -11.40 15.96 -6.45
CA LYS A 286 -12.18 17.08 -5.91
C LYS A 286 -12.94 16.68 -4.63
N ALA A 287 -13.66 15.55 -4.65
CA ALA A 287 -14.39 15.07 -3.48
C ALA A 287 -13.46 14.76 -2.29
N MET A 288 -12.32 14.13 -2.55
CA MET A 288 -11.29 13.89 -1.52
C MET A 288 -10.75 15.20 -0.93
N THR A 289 -10.42 16.19 -1.76
CA THR A 289 -9.96 17.51 -1.30
C THR A 289 -11.02 18.23 -0.45
N LEU A 290 -12.29 18.17 -0.86
CA LEU A 290 -13.41 18.68 -0.06
C LEU A 290 -13.55 17.97 1.28
N GLY A 291 -13.37 16.65 1.31
CA GLY A 291 -13.32 15.88 2.55
C GLY A 291 -12.20 16.34 3.48
N GLN A 292 -11.00 16.56 2.96
CA GLN A 292 -9.87 17.07 3.75
C GLN A 292 -10.13 18.50 4.27
N ILE A 293 -10.77 19.36 3.48
CA ILE A 293 -11.24 20.68 3.94
C ILE A 293 -12.24 20.52 5.10
N ALA A 294 -13.21 19.63 4.95
CA ALA A 294 -14.20 19.37 5.99
C ALA A 294 -13.58 18.82 7.28
N ASP A 295 -12.54 17.97 7.19
CA ASP A 295 -11.79 17.50 8.37
C ASP A 295 -11.08 18.66 9.09
N ILE A 296 -10.43 19.57 8.36
CA ILE A 296 -9.80 20.74 8.97
C ILE A 296 -10.86 21.66 9.63
N LEU A 297 -11.99 21.90 8.97
CA LEU A 297 -13.08 22.70 9.53
C LEU A 297 -13.68 22.04 10.78
N HIS A 298 -13.80 20.71 10.78
CA HIS A 298 -14.25 19.95 11.95
C HIS A 298 -13.30 20.14 13.13
N GLU A 299 -11.99 20.01 12.93
CA GLU A 299 -10.98 20.22 13.98
C GLU A 299 -10.96 21.66 14.51
N ARG A 300 -11.31 22.65 13.68
CA ARG A 300 -11.49 24.05 14.08
C ARG A 300 -12.80 24.32 14.84
N GLY A 301 -13.65 23.31 15.02
CA GLY A 301 -14.99 23.47 15.62
C GLY A 301 -16.03 24.10 14.69
N GLN A 302 -15.70 24.29 13.41
CA GLN A 302 -16.62 24.81 12.38
C GLN A 302 -17.53 23.69 11.85
N LEU A 303 -18.27 23.06 12.77
CA LEU A 303 -19.04 21.83 12.52
C LEU A 303 -20.10 22.02 11.43
N SER A 304 -20.68 23.22 11.29
CA SER A 304 -21.71 23.51 10.28
C SER A 304 -21.16 23.49 8.86
N ASP A 305 -20.00 24.10 8.66
CA ASP A 305 -19.38 24.16 7.35
C ASP A 305 -18.82 22.79 6.94
N ALA A 306 -18.21 22.07 7.89
CA ALA A 306 -17.78 20.70 7.68
C ALA A 306 -18.96 19.78 7.27
N LEU A 307 -20.08 19.86 8.00
CA LEU A 307 -21.27 19.07 7.72
C LEU A 307 -21.86 19.41 6.34
N ARG A 308 -21.96 20.71 6.02
CA ARG A 308 -22.47 21.17 4.73
C ARG A 308 -21.64 20.60 3.58
N ILE A 309 -20.31 20.69 3.64
CA ILE A 309 -19.43 20.17 2.59
C ILE A 309 -19.64 18.66 2.43
N ARG A 310 -19.63 17.91 3.54
CA ARG A 310 -19.78 16.45 3.54
C ARG A 310 -21.13 16.02 2.94
N GLN A 311 -22.22 16.69 3.28
CA GLN A 311 -23.57 16.34 2.82
C GLN A 311 -23.90 16.81 1.40
N THR A 312 -23.44 18.01 1.02
CA THR A 312 -23.89 18.66 -0.23
C THR A 312 -22.96 18.44 -1.41
N GLU A 313 -21.67 18.16 -1.16
CA GLU A 313 -20.69 18.03 -2.24
C GLU A 313 -20.02 16.66 -2.26
N GLU A 314 -19.51 16.21 -1.11
CA GLU A 314 -18.69 14.99 -1.06
C GLU A 314 -19.52 13.69 -1.13
N LEU A 315 -20.53 13.54 -0.27
CA LEU A 315 -21.38 12.35 -0.26
C LEU A 315 -22.06 12.13 -1.64
N PRO A 316 -22.69 13.15 -2.27
CA PRO A 316 -23.25 12.99 -3.62
C PRO A 316 -22.21 12.72 -4.70
N ALA A 317 -20.96 13.14 -4.52
CA ALA A 317 -19.88 12.81 -5.46
C ALA A 317 -19.54 11.32 -5.40
N PHE A 318 -19.32 10.76 -4.21
CA PHE A 318 -19.02 9.33 -4.07
C PHE A 318 -20.21 8.43 -4.43
N GLU A 319 -21.44 8.89 -4.19
CA GLU A 319 -22.65 8.20 -4.68
C GLU A 319 -22.72 8.12 -6.21
N ARG A 320 -22.44 9.24 -6.90
CA ARG A 320 -22.39 9.26 -8.38
C ARG A 320 -21.25 8.41 -8.94
N LEU A 321 -20.13 8.35 -8.24
CA LEU A 321 -18.99 7.51 -8.61
C LEU A 321 -19.21 6.03 -8.32
N GLY A 322 -20.25 5.67 -7.57
CA GLY A 322 -20.46 4.29 -7.10
C GLY A 322 -19.42 3.82 -6.10
N ASP A 323 -18.69 4.74 -5.46
CA ASP A 323 -17.68 4.40 -4.46
C ASP A 323 -18.36 4.10 -3.11
N VAL A 324 -18.68 2.84 -2.92
CA VAL A 324 -19.40 2.35 -1.74
C VAL A 324 -18.56 2.51 -0.46
N ARG A 325 -17.23 2.35 -0.56
CA ARG A 325 -16.32 2.45 0.57
C ARG A 325 -16.20 3.90 1.04
N GLU A 326 -15.88 4.81 0.13
CA GLU A 326 -15.76 6.24 0.47
C GLU A 326 -17.10 6.83 0.91
N LYS A 327 -18.21 6.41 0.31
CA LYS A 327 -19.55 6.75 0.81
C LYS A 327 -19.70 6.40 2.29
N ALA A 328 -19.34 5.18 2.69
CA ALA A 328 -19.42 4.75 4.09
C ALA A 328 -18.48 5.55 4.99
N VAL A 329 -17.28 5.90 4.51
CA VAL A 329 -16.34 6.77 5.24
C VAL A 329 -16.95 8.16 5.47
N THR A 330 -17.47 8.80 4.42
CA THR A 330 -18.12 10.12 4.49
C THR A 330 -19.31 10.11 5.45
N LEU A 331 -20.16 9.08 5.40
CA LEU A 331 -21.26 8.90 6.36
C LEU A 331 -20.75 8.79 7.81
N GLY A 332 -19.63 8.12 8.03
CA GLY A 332 -18.99 8.04 9.34
C GLY A 332 -18.52 9.38 9.87
N LYS A 333 -17.97 10.23 9.01
CA LYS A 333 -17.57 11.59 9.33
C LYS A 333 -18.78 12.48 9.63
N ILE A 334 -19.87 12.34 8.88
CA ILE A 334 -21.15 13.00 9.18
C ILE A 334 -21.67 12.58 10.56
N ALA A 335 -21.62 11.28 10.88
CA ALA A 335 -22.02 10.76 12.19
C ALA A 335 -21.09 11.25 13.32
N ASP A 336 -19.79 11.45 13.07
CA ASP A 336 -18.86 12.08 14.02
C ASP A 336 -19.28 13.53 14.32
N ILE A 337 -19.63 14.30 13.28
CA ILE A 337 -20.11 15.68 13.46
C ILE A 337 -21.43 15.73 14.24
N PHE A 338 -22.37 14.81 13.95
CA PHE A 338 -23.62 14.71 14.73
C PHE A 338 -23.36 14.35 16.18
N TYR A 339 -22.42 13.44 16.44
CA TYR A 339 -22.01 13.07 17.78
C TYR A 339 -21.46 14.29 18.55
N ASP A 340 -20.56 15.06 17.95
CA ASP A 340 -19.97 16.25 18.59
C ASP A 340 -20.98 17.37 18.83
N ARG A 341 -22.07 17.40 18.06
CA ARG A 341 -23.22 18.31 18.26
C ARG A 341 -24.21 17.83 19.32
N GLY A 342 -24.00 16.65 19.91
CA GLY A 342 -24.94 16.01 20.82
C GLY A 342 -26.17 15.40 20.13
N GLN A 343 -26.18 15.34 18.80
CA GLN A 343 -27.24 14.72 18.00
C GLN A 343 -27.01 13.20 17.92
N LEU A 344 -26.97 12.55 19.09
CA LEU A 344 -26.57 11.15 19.25
C LEU A 344 -27.52 10.16 18.53
N GLY A 345 -28.78 10.53 18.36
CA GLY A 345 -29.76 9.73 17.60
C GLY A 345 -29.42 9.63 16.12
N ASP A 346 -29.10 10.76 15.48
CA ASP A 346 -28.71 10.80 14.07
C ASP A 346 -27.38 10.11 13.82
N ALA A 347 -26.41 10.31 14.72
CA ALA A 347 -25.13 9.62 14.68
C ALA A 347 -25.30 8.09 14.77
N LEU A 348 -26.15 7.62 15.68
CA LEU A 348 -26.42 6.19 15.86
C LEU A 348 -27.11 5.58 14.64
N ARG A 349 -28.15 6.26 14.13
CA ARG A 349 -28.91 5.84 12.93
C ARG A 349 -27.97 5.64 11.74
N ILE A 350 -27.13 6.62 11.44
CA ILE A 350 -26.17 6.52 10.32
C ILE A 350 -25.21 5.34 10.51
N ARG A 351 -24.70 5.13 11.74
CA ARG A 351 -23.76 4.04 12.00
C ARG A 351 -24.42 2.67 11.86
N GLN A 352 -25.62 2.48 12.41
CA GLN A 352 -26.32 1.20 12.43
C GLN A 352 -26.96 0.85 11.09
N GLU A 353 -27.62 1.82 10.44
CA GLU A 353 -28.43 1.57 9.26
C GLU A 353 -27.64 1.74 7.95
N GLU A 354 -26.62 2.61 7.94
CA GLU A 354 -25.92 2.97 6.70
C GLU A 354 -24.45 2.52 6.65
N GLN A 355 -23.69 2.65 7.74
CA GLN A 355 -22.27 2.24 7.74
C GLN A 355 -22.07 0.74 7.99
N LEU A 356 -22.67 0.20 9.06
CA LEU A 356 -22.42 -1.17 9.49
C LEU A 356 -22.75 -2.19 8.38
N PRO A 357 -23.90 -2.12 7.68
CA PRO A 357 -24.22 -3.06 6.61
C PRO A 357 -23.30 -2.92 5.39
N VAL A 358 -22.69 -1.75 5.18
CA VAL A 358 -21.71 -1.56 4.10
C VAL A 358 -20.41 -2.29 4.46
N TYR A 359 -19.85 -2.05 5.64
CA TYR A 359 -18.61 -2.71 6.03
C TYR A 359 -18.76 -4.24 6.19
N GLU A 360 -19.95 -4.73 6.58
CA GLU A 360 -20.25 -6.16 6.60
C GLU A 360 -20.22 -6.77 5.20
N ARG A 361 -20.88 -6.10 4.22
CA ARG A 361 -20.88 -6.54 2.82
C ARG A 361 -19.49 -6.47 2.17
N LEU A 362 -18.69 -5.48 2.53
CA LEU A 362 -17.33 -5.31 2.02
C LEU A 362 -16.32 -6.25 2.71
N GLY A 363 -16.70 -6.91 3.81
CA GLY A 363 -15.74 -7.66 4.63
C GLY A 363 -14.68 -6.78 5.31
N ASP A 364 -14.91 -5.47 5.44
CA ASP A 364 -13.96 -4.54 6.04
C ASP A 364 -13.98 -4.65 7.56
N MET A 365 -13.13 -5.54 8.07
CA MET A 365 -13.05 -5.81 9.49
C MET A 365 -12.65 -4.59 10.33
N ARG A 366 -11.75 -3.75 9.81
CA ARG A 366 -11.31 -2.54 10.53
C ARG A 366 -12.45 -1.53 10.60
N GLY A 367 -13.17 -1.33 9.49
CA GLY A 367 -14.38 -0.52 9.43
C GLY A 367 -15.46 -1.00 10.40
N LEU A 368 -15.66 -2.32 10.52
CA LEU A 368 -16.60 -2.91 11.48
C LEU A 368 -16.23 -2.63 12.93
N ILE A 369 -14.97 -2.86 13.30
CA ILE A 369 -14.46 -2.61 14.66
C ILE A 369 -14.66 -1.14 15.04
N ILE A 370 -14.25 -0.22 14.16
CA ILE A 370 -14.37 1.22 14.41
C ILE A 370 -15.86 1.62 14.52
N THR A 371 -16.71 1.12 13.61
CA THR A 371 -18.13 1.47 13.58
C THR A 371 -18.85 0.95 14.83
N ARG A 372 -18.63 -0.31 15.22
CA ARG A 372 -19.19 -0.89 16.45
C ARG A 372 -18.68 -0.19 17.71
N ALA A 373 -17.39 0.13 17.77
CA ALA A 373 -16.87 0.92 18.88
C ALA A 373 -17.55 2.29 18.99
N LYS A 374 -17.76 2.99 17.87
CA LYS A 374 -18.46 4.28 17.85
C LYS A 374 -19.94 4.15 18.19
N ILE A 375 -20.62 3.06 17.79
CA ILE A 375 -22.00 2.76 18.23
C ILE A 375 -22.04 2.62 19.76
N GLY A 376 -21.19 1.79 20.33
CA GLY A 376 -21.18 1.58 21.78
C GLY A 376 -20.83 2.84 22.57
N MET A 377 -19.88 3.66 22.08
CA MET A 377 -19.63 4.99 22.67
C MET A 377 -20.86 5.90 22.59
N THR A 378 -21.53 5.96 21.43
CA THR A 378 -22.72 6.80 21.22
C THR A 378 -23.86 6.40 22.15
N LEU A 379 -24.14 5.10 22.29
CA LEU A 379 -25.15 4.57 23.20
C LEU A 379 -24.84 4.92 24.66
N SER A 380 -23.57 4.80 25.07
CA SER A 380 -23.13 5.06 26.45
C SER A 380 -23.20 6.54 26.85
N GLN A 381 -23.11 7.45 25.87
CA GLN A 381 -23.18 8.89 26.12
C GLN A 381 -24.61 9.46 26.13
N ARG A 382 -25.62 8.66 25.80
CA ARG A 382 -27.01 9.15 25.82
C ARG A 382 -27.44 9.41 27.27
N PRO A 383 -27.87 10.64 27.63
CA PRO A 383 -28.27 10.96 29.00
C PRO A 383 -29.44 10.12 29.54
N SER A 384 -30.24 9.55 28.66
CA SER A 384 -31.41 8.71 28.96
C SER A 384 -31.25 7.27 28.46
N ALA A 385 -30.02 6.75 28.43
CA ALA A 385 -29.77 5.38 27.99
C ALA A 385 -30.49 4.36 28.90
N SER A 386 -31.31 3.50 28.32
CA SER A 386 -31.92 2.40 29.07
C SER A 386 -30.86 1.36 29.47
N ARG A 387 -31.15 0.53 30.48
CA ARG A 387 -30.26 -0.58 30.85
C ARG A 387 -29.95 -1.49 29.66
N GLU A 388 -30.93 -1.70 28.79
CA GLU A 388 -30.77 -2.48 27.56
C GLU A 388 -29.77 -1.82 26.60
N GLN A 389 -29.88 -0.50 26.38
CA GLN A 389 -28.94 0.24 25.54
C GLN A 389 -27.51 0.25 26.10
N LEU A 390 -27.35 0.24 27.43
CA LEU A 390 -26.03 0.12 28.06
C LEU A 390 -25.44 -1.30 27.91
N LEU A 391 -26.28 -2.34 27.91
CA LEU A 391 -25.84 -3.71 27.64
C LEU A 391 -25.44 -3.86 26.15
N GLU A 392 -26.24 -3.31 25.24
CA GLU A 392 -25.92 -3.25 23.80
C GLU A 392 -24.61 -2.48 23.56
N ALA A 393 -24.43 -1.35 24.23
CA ALA A 393 -23.20 -0.57 24.15
C ALA A 393 -21.97 -1.37 24.56
N ARG A 394 -22.09 -2.10 25.68
CA ARG A 394 -21.04 -3.00 26.18
C ARG A 394 -20.77 -4.13 25.19
N GLU A 395 -21.79 -4.75 24.61
CA GLU A 395 -21.62 -5.81 23.62
C GLU A 395 -20.80 -5.33 22.42
N HIS A 396 -21.18 -4.18 21.85
CA HIS A 396 -20.48 -3.59 20.70
C HIS A 396 -19.02 -3.26 21.01
N LEU A 397 -18.76 -2.62 22.14
CA LEU A 397 -17.40 -2.27 22.57
C LEU A 397 -16.56 -3.52 22.85
N MET A 398 -17.18 -4.54 23.44
CA MET A 398 -16.47 -5.75 23.82
C MET A 398 -16.07 -6.58 22.61
N TRP A 399 -17.01 -6.75 21.68
CA TRP A 399 -16.75 -7.37 20.38
C TRP A 399 -15.64 -6.62 19.63
N ALA A 400 -15.71 -5.28 19.58
CA ALA A 400 -14.72 -4.46 18.88
C ALA A 400 -13.31 -4.63 19.48
N LEU A 401 -13.19 -4.66 20.81
CA LEU A 401 -11.89 -4.91 21.46
C LEU A 401 -11.35 -6.30 21.14
N THR A 402 -12.16 -7.35 21.31
CA THR A 402 -11.72 -8.74 21.08
C THR A 402 -11.23 -8.94 19.66
N GLU A 403 -11.95 -8.41 18.68
CA GLU A 403 -11.56 -8.54 17.27
C GLU A 403 -10.34 -7.69 16.90
N ALA A 404 -10.15 -6.52 17.54
CA ALA A 404 -8.96 -5.69 17.40
C ALA A 404 -7.72 -6.36 18.01
N GLU A 405 -7.86 -6.96 19.20
CA GLU A 405 -6.78 -7.70 19.89
C GLU A 405 -6.32 -8.89 19.06
N LYS A 406 -7.26 -9.69 18.54
CA LYS A 406 -6.96 -10.85 17.69
C LYS A 406 -6.13 -10.49 16.45
N ARG A 407 -6.30 -9.27 15.92
CA ARG A 407 -5.62 -8.79 14.71
C ARG A 407 -4.48 -7.81 14.98
N GLN A 408 -4.18 -7.55 16.26
CA GLN A 408 -3.11 -6.64 16.68
C GLN A 408 -3.24 -5.24 16.07
N TYR A 409 -4.47 -4.74 15.90
CA TYR A 409 -4.69 -3.40 15.38
C TYR A 409 -4.22 -2.32 16.36
N THR A 410 -3.71 -1.21 15.84
CA THR A 410 -3.12 -0.13 16.67
C THR A 410 -4.17 0.55 17.56
N GLU A 411 -5.44 0.54 17.14
CA GLU A 411 -6.57 1.09 17.89
C GLU A 411 -6.92 0.29 19.15
N THR A 412 -6.38 -0.92 19.31
CA THR A 412 -6.62 -1.81 20.46
C THR A 412 -6.36 -1.13 21.80
N ALA A 413 -5.26 -0.38 21.92
CA ALA A 413 -4.91 0.30 23.17
C ALA A 413 -5.97 1.34 23.57
N ARG A 414 -6.47 2.10 22.60
CA ARG A 414 -7.52 3.11 22.80
C ARG A 414 -8.85 2.45 23.15
N LEU A 415 -9.23 1.39 22.44
CA LEU A 415 -10.46 0.63 22.72
C LEU A 415 -10.44 0.03 24.13
N ARG A 416 -9.30 -0.51 24.57
CA ARG A 416 -9.15 -1.04 25.93
C ARG A 416 -9.39 0.03 27.00
N GLN A 417 -8.88 1.24 26.79
CA GLN A 417 -9.13 2.37 27.70
C GLN A 417 -10.61 2.77 27.74
N ILE A 418 -11.28 2.79 26.58
CA ILE A 418 -12.71 3.13 26.48
C ILE A 418 -13.55 2.08 27.22
N VAL A 419 -13.28 0.80 26.98
CA VAL A 419 -13.97 -0.32 27.64
C VAL A 419 -13.76 -0.27 29.15
N ALA A 420 -12.52 -0.04 29.61
CA ALA A 420 -12.22 0.06 31.04
C ALA A 420 -13.02 1.18 31.71
N LYS A 421 -13.03 2.38 31.11
CA LYS A 421 -13.83 3.51 31.63
C LYS A 421 -15.32 3.20 31.70
N LEU A 422 -15.86 2.49 30.71
CA LEU A 422 -17.25 2.08 30.70
C LEU A 422 -17.55 1.13 31.87
N LEU A 423 -16.71 0.10 32.06
CA LEU A 423 -16.86 -0.88 33.14
C LEU A 423 -16.75 -0.22 34.52
N ASP A 424 -15.84 0.73 34.69
CA ASP A 424 -15.67 1.48 35.95
C ASP A 424 -16.86 2.41 36.22
N SER A 425 -17.37 3.08 35.18
CA SER A 425 -18.51 4.01 35.30
C SER A 425 -19.85 3.31 35.54
N HIS A 426 -19.94 2.01 35.25
CA HIS A 426 -21.18 1.22 35.34
C HIS A 426 -21.02 0.01 36.28
N ALA A 427 -19.95 -0.02 37.09
CA ALA A 427 -19.84 -0.93 38.23
C ALA A 427 -21.01 -0.63 39.18
N LEU A 428 -22.01 -1.52 39.17
CA LEU A 428 -23.15 -1.46 40.07
C LEU A 428 -22.66 -1.31 41.52
N PRO A 429 -23.14 -0.30 42.30
CA PRO A 429 -22.97 -0.33 43.74
C PRO A 429 -23.82 -1.48 44.29
N GLY A 430 -23.20 -2.64 44.48
CA GLY A 430 -23.84 -3.81 45.10
C GLY A 430 -23.63 -5.12 44.35
N SER A 431 -22.45 -5.71 44.53
CA SER A 431 -22.31 -7.17 44.55
C SER A 431 -21.56 -7.54 45.83
N SER A 432 -22.29 -7.47 46.94
CA SER A 432 -21.97 -8.14 48.20
C SER A 432 -22.41 -9.60 48.13
#